data_AF-A0AAW5XLE5-F1
#
_entry.id   AF-A0AAW5XLE5-F1
#
_cell.length_a   1.000
_cell.length_b   1.000
_cell.length_c   1.000
_cell.angle_alpha   90.00
_cell.angle_beta   90.00
_cell.angle_gamma   90.00
#
_symmetry.space_group_name_H-M   'P 1'
#
loop_
_entity.id
_entity.type
_entity.pdbx_description
1 polymer ?
#
loop_
_entity_poly.entity_id
_entity_poly.type
_entity_poly.pdbx_seq_one_letter_code
_entity_poly.pdbx_strand_id
1 'polypeptide(L)' 'MSIKDAYIQAKNDGAHSLVIIVEILLSYGKVSLQDDISTLTPFIEVNGDKWNRLIQKEFMKRGYVA' A
#
# COMPACT_ATOMS: atom_id res chain seq x y z
N MET A 1 -5.92 13.96 2.71
CA MET A 1 -6.10 13.45 1.33
C MET A 1 -6.63 12.03 1.45
N SER A 2 -7.63 11.62 0.68
CA SER A 2 -8.15 10.25 0.83
C SER A 2 -7.20 9.22 0.23
N ILE A 3 -7.26 7.98 0.72
CA ILE A 3 -6.56 6.84 0.09
C ILE A 3 -6.97 6.68 -1.37
N LYS A 4 -8.23 6.95 -1.72
CA LYS A 4 -8.69 6.93 -3.11
C LYS A 4 -7.91 7.90 -3.99
N ASP A 5 -7.76 9.15 -3.54
CA ASP A 5 -7.05 10.18 -4.31
C ASP A 5 -5.57 9.80 -4.44
N ALA A 6 -4.96 9.35 -3.35
CA ALA A 6 -3.58 8.87 -3.32
C ALA A 6 -3.36 7.68 -4.26
N TYR A 7 -4.31 6.74 -4.32
CA TYR A 7 -4.26 5.57 -5.19
C TYR A 7 -4.35 5.93 -6.67
N ILE A 8 -5.26 6.85 -7.02
CA ILE A 8 -5.40 7.35 -8.39
C ILE A 8 -4.13 8.10 -8.80
N GLN A 9 -3.62 8.97 -7.93
CA GLN A 9 -2.38 9.69 -8.15
C GLN A 9 -1.21 8.73 -8.34
N ALA A 10 -1.05 7.73 -7.45
CA ALA A 10 0.01 6.74 -7.54
C ALA A 10 -0.03 5.93 -8.85
N LYS A 11 -1.23 5.61 -9.36
CA LYS A 11 -1.39 4.97 -10.66
C LYS A 11 -0.94 5.85 -11.81
N ASN A 12 -1.29 7.14 -11.77
CA ASN A 12 -0.92 8.10 -12.81
C ASN A 12 0.59 8.40 -12.80
N ASP A 13 1.17 8.50 -11.61
CA ASP A 13 2.58 8.83 -11.39
C ASP A 13 3.51 7.61 -11.56
N GLY A 14 2.95 6.42 -11.80
CA GLY A 14 3.73 5.18 -11.91
C GLY A 14 4.35 4.71 -10.60
N ALA A 15 3.84 5.18 -9.45
CA ALA A 15 4.28 4.78 -8.12
C ALA A 15 3.70 3.39 -7.75
N HIS A 16 4.14 2.36 -8.48
CA HIS A 16 3.67 0.99 -8.35
C HIS A 16 3.75 0.45 -6.92
N SER A 17 4.72 0.92 -6.14
CA SER A 17 4.89 0.48 -4.76
C SER A 17 3.72 0.89 -3.86
N LEU A 18 3.29 2.14 -3.95
CA LEU A 18 2.15 2.66 -3.20
C LEU A 18 0.83 2.02 -3.66
N VAL A 19 0.69 1.79 -4.98
CA VAL A 19 -0.47 1.08 -5.55
C VAL A 19 -0.61 -0.32 -4.94
N ILE A 20 0.48 -1.09 -4.88
CA ILE A 20 0.47 -2.45 -4.31
C ILE A 20 0.15 -2.42 -2.82
N ILE A 21 0.76 -1.51 -2.06
CA ILE A 21 0.51 -1.37 -0.61
C ILE A 21 -0.98 -1.11 -0.37
N VAL A 22 -1.58 -0.16 -1.08
CA VAL A 22 -3.00 0.17 -0.95
C VAL A 22 -3.89 -1.02 -1.31
N GLU A 23 -3.63 -1.72 -2.43
CA GLU A 23 -4.41 -2.89 -2.84
C GLU A 23 -4.39 -4.01 -1.80
N ILE A 24 -3.22 -4.27 -1.21
CA ILE A 24 -3.06 -5.26 -0.15
C ILE A 24 -3.89 -4.85 1.06
N LEU A 25 -3.73 -3.63 1.56
CA LEU A 25 -4.42 -3.19 2.76
C LEU A 25 -5.95 -3.19 2.58
N LEU A 26 -6.43 -2.82 1.39
CA LEU A 26 -7.85 -2.94 1.03
C LEU A 26 -8.31 -4.40 1.03
N SER A 27 -7.55 -5.32 0.42
CA SER A 27 -7.92 -6.75 0.34
C SER A 27 -8.03 -7.42 1.72
N TYR A 28 -7.26 -6.96 2.70
CA TYR A 28 -7.30 -7.45 4.09
C TYR A 28 -8.24 -6.63 4.99
N GLY A 29 -8.97 -5.65 4.43
CA GLY A 29 -9.90 -4.79 5.18
C GLY A 29 -9.23 -3.94 6.26
N LYS A 30 -7.96 -3.57 6.05
CA LYS A 30 -7.18 -2.75 7.01
C LYS A 30 -7.42 -1.26 6.87
N VAL A 31 -7.83 -0.84 5.68
CA VAL A 31 -8.16 0.54 5.35
C VAL A 31 -9.37 0.57 4.42
N SER A 32 -10.00 1.72 4.30
CA SER A 32 -11.04 2.07 3.34
C SER A 32 -10.53 3.14 2.38
N LEU A 33 -11.06 3.18 1.16
CA LEU A 33 -10.76 4.23 0.18
C LEU A 33 -11.09 5.65 0.69
N GLN A 34 -11.99 5.75 1.67
CA GLN A 34 -12.42 7.01 2.27
C GLN A 34 -11.50 7.48 3.40
N ASP A 35 -10.64 6.59 3.90
CA ASP A 35 -9.73 6.91 5.00
C ASP A 35 -8.70 7.95 4.54
N ASP A 36 -8.20 8.73 5.48
CA ASP A 36 -7.10 9.65 5.21
C ASP A 36 -5.80 8.88 4.93
N ILE A 37 -4.99 9.38 4.01
CA ILE A 37 -3.71 8.78 3.61
C ILE A 37 -2.76 8.55 4.79
N SER A 38 -2.84 9.34 5.86
CA SER A 38 -2.07 9.15 7.09
C SER A 38 -2.34 7.80 7.78
N THR A 39 -3.47 7.14 7.48
CA THR A 39 -3.73 5.76 7.95
C THR A 39 -2.79 4.72 7.34
N LEU A 40 -2.10 5.06 6.24
CA LEU A 40 -1.06 4.23 5.65
C LEU A 40 0.28 4.33 6.39
N THR A 41 0.50 5.42 7.15
CA THR A 41 1.77 5.70 7.84
C THR A 41 2.26 4.54 8.71
N PRO A 42 1.43 3.86 9.53
CA PRO A 42 1.87 2.71 10.31
C PRO A 42 2.32 1.50 9.46
N PHE A 43 1.87 1.40 8.21
CA PHE A 43 2.23 0.32 7.29
C PHE A 43 3.45 0.66 6.42
N ILE A 44 3.79 1.95 6.32
CA ILE A 44 4.90 2.47 5.52
C ILE A 44 6.13 2.78 6.42
N GLU A 45 5.91 3.48 7.54
CA GLU A 45 6.98 4.03 8.39
C GLU A 45 7.40 3.13 9.54
N VAL A 46 6.57 2.14 9.93
CA VAL A 46 6.83 1.36 11.15
C VAL A 46 7.25 -0.06 10.80
N ASN A 47 8.34 -0.49 11.45
CA ASN A 47 8.88 -1.83 11.61
C ASN A 47 7.86 -2.90 12.07
N GLY A 48 6.71 -3.01 11.42
CA GLY A 48 5.82 -4.16 11.53
C GLY A 48 6.34 -5.24 10.59
N ASP A 49 7.36 -6.00 11.02
CA ASP A 49 8.01 -7.07 10.26
C ASP A 49 7.01 -7.94 9.49
N LYS A 50 5.84 -8.19 10.08
CA LYS A 50 4.78 -9.00 9.46
C LYS A 50 4.15 -8.36 8.23
N TRP A 51 3.82 -7.07 8.26
CA TRP A 51 3.20 -6.38 7.13
C TRP A 51 4.21 -6.01 6.07
N ASN A 52 5.42 -5.60 6.47
CA ASN A 52 6.52 -5.42 5.54
C ASN A 52 6.82 -6.73 4.80
N ARG A 53 6.88 -7.88 5.50
CA ARG A 53 7.07 -9.19 4.87
C ARG A 53 5.89 -9.62 4.00
N LEU A 54 4.66 -9.26 4.36
CA LEU A 54 3.47 -9.56 3.52
C LEU A 54 3.51 -8.72 2.24
N ILE A 55 3.79 -7.43 2.35
CA ILE A 55 3.96 -6.52 1.23
C ILE A 55 5.10 -7.00 0.33
N GLN A 56 6.29 -7.28 0.89
CA GLN A 56 7.43 -7.85 0.16
C GLN A 56 7.07 -9.16 -0.58
N LYS A 57 6.33 -10.07 0.06
CA LYS A 57 5.86 -11.30 -0.59
C LYS A 57 4.96 -11.02 -1.78
N GLU A 58 4.04 -10.07 -1.66
CA GLU A 58 3.16 -9.69 -2.76
C GLU A 58 3.90 -8.96 -3.88
N PHE A 59 4.90 -8.14 -3.56
CA PHE A 59 5.81 -7.57 -4.56
C PHE A 59 6.56 -8.66 -5.32
N MET A 60 7.16 -9.62 -4.60
CA MET A 60 7.86 -10.76 -5.21
C MET A 60 6.94 -11.60 -6.11
N LYS A 61 5.70 -11.90 -5.67
CA LYS A 61 4.71 -12.62 -6.49
C LYS A 61 4.37 -11.89 -7.79
N ARG A 62 4.36 -10.55 -7.75
CA ARG A 62 4.06 -9.69 -8.89
C ARG A 62 5.31 -9.40 -9.75
N GLY A 63 6.45 -10.02 -9.45
CA GLY A 63 7.70 -9.85 -10.20
C GLY A 63 8.46 -8.56 -9.88
N TYR A 64 8.02 -7.80 -8.88
CA TYR A 64 8.76 -6.66 -8.38
C TYR A 64 9.81 -7.17 -7.39
N VAL A 65 11.04 -7.30 -7.89
CA VAL A 65 12.21 -7.66 -7.08
C VAL A 65 12.71 -6.40 -6.38
N ALA A 66 12.93 -6.48 -5.08
CA ALA A 66 13.60 -5.42 -4.32
C ALA A 66 15.07 -5.27 -4.76
#